data_AF-A0A180FZD6-F1
#
_entry.id   AF-A0A180FZD6-F1
#
_cell.length_a   1.000
_cell.length_b   1.000
_cell.length_c   1.000
_cell.angle_alpha   90.00
_cell.angle_beta   90.00
_cell.angle_gamma   90.00
#
_symmetry.space_group_name_H-M   'P 1'
#
loop_
_entity.id
_entity.type
_entity.pdbx_description
1 polymer ?
#
loop_
_entity_poly.entity_id
_entity_poly.type
_entity_poly.pdbx_seq_one_letter_code
_entity_poly.pdbx_strand_id
1 'polypeptide(L)'
;MLRQFCNHPLFERSELLVQPTWRWEDSGKILHLISSLENFLSGVRGIKRPKAVVFSSFVGYLEIIGRALEDNQMVFTRLKGDLTASKRDDNLRRFRADNDCNVLLGSLQAAGVGIDLQCAQNVYLMLEPSK
;
A
#
# COMPACT_ATOMS: atom_id res chain seq x y z
N MET A 1 19.94 6.53 -5.05
CA MET A 1 20.40 5.27 -5.63
C MET A 1 20.10 4.12 -4.67
N LEU A 2 20.91 3.84 -3.63
CA LEU A 2 20.70 2.75 -2.64
C LEU A 2 19.29 2.61 -2.03
N ARG A 3 18.52 3.70 -1.89
CA ARG A 3 17.19 3.62 -1.27
C ARG A 3 16.14 3.00 -2.19
N GLN A 4 16.23 3.25 -3.50
CA GLN A 4 15.32 2.72 -4.50
C GLN A 4 15.49 1.20 -4.67
N PHE A 5 16.73 0.69 -4.60
CA PHE A 5 17.04 -0.75 -4.49
C PHE A 5 16.23 -1.41 -3.37
N CYS A 6 16.14 -0.77 -2.20
CA CYS A 6 15.45 -1.33 -1.04
C CYS A 6 13.92 -1.39 -1.21
N ASN A 7 13.32 -0.64 -2.13
CA ASN A 7 11.89 -0.72 -2.41
C ASN A 7 11.59 -1.74 -3.50
N HIS A 8 12.28 -1.66 -4.64
CA HIS A 8 12.14 -2.64 -5.71
C HIS A 8 13.29 -2.57 -6.71
N PRO A 9 13.80 -3.72 -7.20
CA PRO A 9 14.80 -3.77 -8.28
C PRO A 9 14.38 -3.08 -9.60
N LEU A 10 13.08 -2.78 -9.76
CA LEU A 10 12.51 -2.22 -10.98
C LEU A 10 12.84 -0.74 -11.14
N PHE A 11 13.14 -0.04 -10.06
CA PHE A 11 13.41 1.39 -10.09
C PHE A 11 14.82 1.75 -10.58
N GLU A 12 15.61 0.76 -11.00
CA GLU A 12 17.02 0.91 -11.38
C GLU A 12 17.31 0.43 -12.81
N ARG A 13 16.29 0.50 -13.68
CA ARG A 13 16.36 0.03 -15.07
C ARG A 13 17.41 0.73 -15.94
N SER A 14 17.95 1.88 -15.53
CA SER A 14 18.93 2.64 -16.29
C SER A 14 20.38 2.18 -16.09
N GLU A 15 20.68 1.37 -15.07
CA GLU A 15 22.06 0.92 -14.77
C GLU A 15 22.28 -0.59 -14.98
N LEU A 16 21.24 -1.34 -15.38
CA LEU A 16 21.33 -2.77 -15.59
C LEU A 16 21.50 -3.10 -17.09
N LEU A 17 22.54 -3.87 -17.41
CA LEU A 17 22.85 -4.37 -18.77
C LEU A 17 21.79 -5.35 -19.30
N VAL A 18 20.90 -5.83 -18.42
CA VAL A 18 19.79 -6.74 -18.72
C VAL A 18 18.54 -6.09 -18.16
N GLN A 19 17.45 -6.02 -18.94
CA GLN A 19 16.13 -5.54 -18.52
C GLN A 19 15.31 -6.72 -17.99
N PRO A 20 15.34 -7.04 -16.70
CA PRO A 20 14.68 -8.22 -16.18
C PRO A 20 13.18 -7.93 -16.04
N THR A 21 12.35 -8.95 -16.23
CA THR A 21 10.92 -8.87 -15.95
C THR A 21 10.69 -8.96 -14.44
N TRP A 22 11.02 -7.88 -13.73
CA TRP A 22 10.83 -7.79 -12.29
C TRP A 22 9.35 -7.85 -11.92
N ARG A 23 9.01 -8.71 -10.96
CA ARG A 23 7.66 -8.84 -10.38
C ARG A 23 7.66 -8.32 -8.95
N TRP A 24 6.48 -8.12 -8.36
CA TRP A 24 6.39 -7.55 -7.01
C TRP A 24 7.03 -8.46 -5.95
N GLU A 25 7.08 -9.77 -6.23
CA GLU A 25 7.70 -10.83 -5.43
C GLU A 25 9.21 -10.61 -5.25
N ASP A 26 9.85 -9.84 -6.14
CA ASP A 26 11.28 -9.54 -6.04
C ASP A 26 11.57 -8.45 -4.99
N SER A 27 10.54 -7.81 -4.42
CA SER A 27 10.69 -6.88 -3.30
C SER A 27 10.48 -7.59 -1.96
N GLY A 28 11.56 -7.72 -1.17
CA GLY A 28 11.49 -8.25 0.19
C GLY A 28 10.52 -7.48 1.09
N LYS A 29 10.38 -6.16 0.91
CA LYS A 29 9.42 -5.35 1.66
C LYS A 29 7.97 -5.68 1.28
N ILE A 30 7.69 -5.90 -0.02
CA ILE A 30 6.33 -6.29 -0.47
C ILE A 30 6.02 -7.72 -0.01
N LEU A 31 6.96 -8.67 -0.14
CA LEU A 31 6.79 -10.04 0.37
C LEU A 31 6.39 -10.05 1.85
N HIS A 32 7.12 -9.30 2.68
CA HIS A 32 6.79 -9.19 4.10
C HIS A 32 5.47 -8.45 4.36
N LEU A 33 5.15 -7.43 3.56
CA LEU A 33 3.86 -6.73 3.65
C LEU A 33 2.69 -7.68 3.41
N ILE A 34 2.72 -8.45 2.32
CA ILE A 34 1.66 -9.39 1.95
C ILE A 34 1.49 -10.44 3.05
N SER A 35 2.58 -11.10 3.47
CA SER A 35 2.51 -12.09 4.55
C SER A 35 1.97 -11.49 5.85
N SER A 36 2.35 -10.25 6.18
CA SER A 36 1.81 -9.58 7.38
C SER A 36 0.32 -9.25 7.24
N LEU A 37 -0.12 -8.80 6.06
CA LEU A 37 -1.53 -8.52 5.77
C LEU A 37 -2.38 -9.79 5.83
N GLU A 38 -1.93 -10.90 5.24
CA GLU A 38 -2.64 -12.19 5.31
C GLU A 38 -2.85 -12.65 6.76
N ASN A 39 -1.79 -12.58 7.57
CA ASN A 39 -1.86 -12.93 8.99
C ASN A 39 -2.78 -11.98 9.78
N PHE A 40 -2.83 -10.70 9.41
CA PHE A 40 -3.72 -9.73 10.05
C PHE A 40 -5.18 -9.92 9.63
N LEU A 41 -5.44 -10.13 8.33
CA LEU A 41 -6.77 -10.25 7.74
C LEU A 41 -7.42 -11.60 8.03
N SER A 42 -6.65 -12.66 8.26
CA SER A 42 -7.15 -13.98 8.67
C SER A 42 -7.77 -14.02 10.07
N GLY A 43 -7.77 -12.90 10.81
CA GLY A 43 -8.55 -12.75 12.04
C GLY A 43 -7.84 -13.24 13.31
N VAL A 44 -6.52 -13.44 13.26
CA VAL A 44 -5.69 -13.91 14.41
C VAL A 44 -5.85 -13.03 15.66
N ARG A 45 -6.29 -11.78 15.51
CA ARG A 45 -6.50 -10.82 16.61
C ARG A 45 -7.94 -10.72 17.12
N GLY A 46 -8.86 -11.57 16.68
CA GLY A 46 -10.27 -11.53 17.09
C GLY A 46 -11.05 -10.30 16.59
N ILE A 47 -10.48 -9.56 15.63
CA ILE A 47 -11.13 -8.40 15.02
C ILE A 47 -12.11 -8.90 13.96
N LYS A 48 -13.40 -8.59 14.13
CA LYS A 48 -14.47 -9.04 13.21
C LYS A 48 -14.29 -8.52 11.78
N ARG A 49 -13.71 -7.32 11.61
CA ARG A 49 -13.51 -6.64 10.32
C ARG A 49 -12.15 -5.93 10.32
N PRO A 50 -11.05 -6.66 10.13
CA PRO A 50 -9.71 -6.09 10.18
C PRO A 50 -9.50 -5.16 8.98
N LYS A 51 -9.05 -3.93 9.25
CA LYS A 51 -8.72 -2.94 8.23
C LYS A 51 -7.31 -2.41 8.42
N ALA A 52 -6.57 -2.30 7.32
CA ALA A 52 -5.19 -1.86 7.31
C ALA A 52 -4.98 -0.68 6.35
N VAL A 53 -4.04 0.18 6.68
CA VAL A 53 -3.61 1.29 5.82
C VAL A 53 -2.13 1.12 5.49
N VAL A 54 -1.77 1.27 4.23
CA VAL A 54 -0.38 1.24 3.76
C VAL A 54 -0.04 2.63 3.22
N PHE A 55 0.92 3.30 3.86
CA PHE A 55 1.41 4.60 3.41
C PHE A 55 2.76 4.50 2.73
N SER A 56 2.96 5.27 1.66
CA SER A 56 4.27 5.51 1.08
C SER A 56 4.43 6.97 0.63
N SER A 57 5.66 7.48 0.67
CA SER A 57 6.03 8.74 -0.01
C SER A 57 6.18 8.56 -1.52
N PHE A 58 6.39 7.34 -2.00
CA PHE A 58 6.64 7.06 -3.41
C PHE A 58 5.42 6.43 -4.09
N VAL A 59 4.74 7.22 -4.92
CA VAL A 59 3.52 6.78 -5.63
C VAL A 59 3.78 5.56 -6.52
N GLY A 60 4.95 5.49 -7.17
CA GLY A 60 5.32 4.33 -8.00
C GLY A 60 5.36 3.02 -7.20
N TYR A 61 5.76 3.08 -5.92
CA TYR A 61 5.77 1.89 -5.05
C TYR A 61 4.36 1.46 -4.64
N LEU A 62 3.43 2.41 -4.43
CA LEU A 62 2.02 2.09 -4.20
C LEU A 62 1.37 1.37 -5.37
N GLU A 63 1.79 1.66 -6.61
CA GLU A 63 1.27 0.94 -7.79
C GLU A 63 1.77 -0.51 -7.82
N ILE A 64 3.03 -0.78 -7.42
CA ILE A 64 3.55 -2.16 -7.32
C ILE A 64 2.86 -2.91 -6.17
N ILE A 65 2.68 -2.27 -5.01
CA ILE A 65 1.94 -2.85 -3.89
C ILE A 65 0.49 -3.14 -4.31
N GLY A 66 -0.14 -2.25 -5.08
CA GLY A 66 -1.48 -2.48 -5.61
C GLY A 66 -1.57 -3.76 -6.43
N ARG A 67 -0.61 -4.02 -7.33
CA ARG A 67 -0.54 -5.28 -8.09
C ARG A 67 -0.38 -6.50 -7.17
N ALA A 68 0.47 -6.40 -6.15
CA ALA A 68 0.64 -7.47 -5.18
C ALA A 68 -0.67 -7.77 -4.43
N LEU A 69 -1.45 -6.76 -4.05
CA LEU A 69 -2.76 -6.95 -3.42
C LEU A 69 -3.77 -7.60 -4.39
N GLU A 70 -3.77 -7.19 -5.67
CA GLU A 70 -4.63 -7.76 -6.71
C GLU A 70 -4.32 -9.26 -6.92
N ASP A 71 -3.04 -9.62 -7.04
CA ASP A 71 -2.57 -10.99 -7.22
C ASP A 71 -2.90 -11.89 -6.01
N ASN A 72 -2.94 -11.32 -4.80
CA ASN A 72 -3.32 -12.02 -3.56
C ASN A 72 -4.81 -11.86 -3.19
N GLN A 73 -5.65 -11.40 -4.14
CA GLN A 73 -7.11 -11.29 -3.98
C GLN A 73 -7.55 -10.41 -2.79
N MET A 74 -6.73 -9.43 -2.41
CA MET A 74 -7.05 -8.48 -1.35
C MET A 74 -7.74 -7.24 -1.93
N VAL A 75 -8.98 -6.98 -1.52
CA VAL A 75 -9.71 -5.79 -1.98
C VAL A 75 -9.20 -4.56 -1.25
N PHE A 76 -8.88 -3.52 -2.03
CA PHE A 76 -8.34 -2.27 -1.51
C PHE A 76 -8.91 -1.05 -2.23
N THR A 77 -8.66 0.11 -1.63
CA THR A 77 -8.89 1.41 -2.27
C THR A 77 -7.67 2.29 -2.14
N ARG A 78 -7.64 3.39 -2.91
CA ARG A 78 -6.46 4.26 -3.06
C ARG A 78 -6.79 5.69 -2.64
N LEU A 79 -5.84 6.33 -1.97
CA LEU A 79 -5.92 7.73 -1.55
C LEU A 79 -4.62 8.44 -1.97
N LYS A 80 -4.66 9.05 -3.16
CA LYS A 80 -3.55 9.83 -3.71
C LYS A 80 -3.86 11.33 -3.62
N GLY A 81 -2.81 12.14 -3.53
CA GLY A 81 -2.91 13.60 -3.40
C GLY A 81 -3.43 14.32 -4.65
N ASP A 82 -3.47 13.64 -5.80
CA ASP A 82 -3.97 14.14 -7.08
C ASP A 82 -5.48 13.87 -7.30
N LEU A 83 -6.15 13.21 -6.35
CA LEU A 83 -7.58 12.91 -6.45
C LEU A 83 -8.42 14.17 -6.19
N THR A 84 -9.47 14.35 -6.99
CA THR A 84 -10.55 15.31 -6.71
C THR A 84 -11.20 15.01 -5.36
N ALA A 85 -11.69 16.04 -4.66
CA ALA A 85 -12.36 15.89 -3.36
C ALA A 85 -13.48 14.82 -3.37
N SER A 86 -14.30 14.76 -4.42
CA SER A 86 -15.37 13.74 -4.55
C SER A 86 -14.79 12.32 -4.54
N LYS A 87 -13.85 12.01 -5.45
CA LYS A 87 -13.21 10.68 -5.53
C LYS A 87 -12.50 10.31 -4.23
N ARG A 88 -11.87 11.28 -3.57
CA ARG A 88 -11.21 11.09 -2.28
C ARG A 88 -12.23 10.62 -1.24
N ASP A 89 -13.36 11.31 -1.14
CA ASP A 89 -14.41 10.99 -0.18
C ASP A 89 -15.11 9.67 -0.51
N ASP A 90 -15.31 9.35 -1.80
CA ASP A 90 -15.86 8.06 -2.24
C ASP A 90 -14.94 6.89 -1.86
N ASN A 91 -13.63 7.04 -2.04
CA ASN A 91 -12.65 6.02 -1.65
C ASN A 91 -12.61 5.83 -0.13
N LEU A 92 -12.68 6.92 0.65
CA LEU A 92 -12.76 6.85 2.11
C LEU A 92 -14.07 6.21 2.58
N ARG A 93 -15.21 6.54 1.95
CA ARG A 93 -16.51 5.92 2.24
C ARG A 93 -16.47 4.43 1.94
N ARG A 94 -15.92 4.03 0.79
CA ARG A 94 -15.71 2.62 0.44
C ARG A 94 -14.88 1.92 1.52
N PHE A 95 -13.73 2.49 1.90
CA PHE A 95 -12.90 1.89 2.95
C PHE A 95 -13.63 1.71 4.28
N ARG A 96 -14.49 2.64 4.67
CA ARG A 96 -15.23 2.59 5.94
C ARG A 96 -16.43 1.64 5.90
N ALA A 97 -17.22 1.69 4.84
CA ALA A 97 -18.53 1.05 4.77
C ALA A 97 -18.50 -0.35 4.14
N ASP A 98 -17.58 -0.59 3.21
CA ASP A 98 -17.44 -1.87 2.52
C ASP A 98 -16.69 -2.86 3.43
N ASN A 99 -17.28 -4.03 3.64
CA ASN A 99 -16.71 -5.07 4.50
C ASN A 99 -15.66 -5.92 3.79
N ASP A 100 -15.64 -5.88 2.46
CA ASP A 100 -14.66 -6.59 1.65
C ASP A 100 -13.41 -5.71 1.45
N CYS A 101 -13.58 -4.38 1.43
CA CYS A 101 -12.48 -3.42 1.29
C CYS A 101 -11.66 -3.28 2.58
N ASN A 102 -10.63 -4.12 2.73
CA ASN A 102 -9.88 -4.22 3.98
C ASN A 102 -8.56 -3.45 3.97
N VAL A 103 -8.07 -3.02 2.81
CA VAL A 103 -6.81 -2.29 2.69
C VAL A 103 -7.01 -0.91 2.05
N LEU A 104 -6.31 0.10 2.57
CA LEU A 104 -6.22 1.43 1.96
C LEU A 104 -4.76 1.73 1.61
N LEU A 105 -4.49 2.05 0.35
CA LEU A 105 -3.19 2.56 -0.10
C LEU A 105 -3.20 4.09 -0.09
N GLY A 106 -2.36 4.71 0.72
CA GLY A 106 -2.27 6.16 0.84
C GLY A 106 -0.91 6.72 0.44
N SER A 107 -0.88 7.85 -0.27
CA SER A 107 0.34 8.65 -0.30
C SER A 107 0.47 9.44 1.00
N LEU A 108 1.70 9.66 1.49
CA LEU A 108 1.92 10.48 2.69
C LEU A 108 1.35 11.90 2.56
N GLN A 109 1.41 12.48 1.35
CA GLN A 109 0.81 13.78 1.08
C GLN A 109 -0.71 13.78 1.33
N ALA A 110 -1.39 12.67 1.03
CA ALA A 110 -2.81 12.52 1.30
C ALA A 110 -3.13 12.23 2.77
N ALA A 111 -2.15 11.83 3.58
CA ALA A 111 -2.31 11.60 5.02
C ALA A 111 -2.36 12.91 5.83
N GLY A 112 -1.70 13.98 5.35
CA GLY A 112 -1.54 15.24 6.08
C GLY A 112 -2.76 16.18 6.07
N VAL A 113 -3.86 15.81 5.42
CA VAL A 113 -5.02 16.71 5.18
C VAL A 113 -6.23 16.45 6.09
N GLY A 114 -6.02 15.83 7.27
CA GLY A 114 -7.10 15.59 8.23
C GLY A 114 -8.06 14.47 7.82
N ILE A 115 -7.51 13.32 7.41
CA ILE A 115 -8.29 12.14 7.03
C ILE A 115 -8.71 11.33 8.26
N ASP A 116 -9.99 10.95 8.32
CA ASP A 116 -10.48 10.04 9.36
C ASP A 116 -10.28 8.57 8.94
N LEU A 117 -9.33 7.92 9.60
CA LEU A 117 -8.97 6.52 9.42
C LEU A 117 -9.20 5.69 10.68
N GLN A 118 -10.05 6.14 11.61
CA GLN A 118 -10.32 5.43 12.88
C GLN A 118 -10.82 4.00 12.70
N CYS A 119 -11.36 3.68 11.52
CA CYS A 119 -11.80 2.33 11.17
C CYS A 119 -10.65 1.32 10.93
N ALA A 120 -9.39 1.75 10.83
CA ALA A 120 -8.23 0.89 10.64
C ALA A 120 -7.54 0.53 11.96
N GLN A 121 -7.05 -0.70 12.07
CA GLN A 121 -6.34 -1.19 13.27
C GLN A 121 -4.84 -1.35 13.05
N ASN A 122 -4.41 -1.52 11.80
CA ASN A 122 -2.99 -1.63 11.45
C ASN A 122 -2.59 -0.57 10.44
N VAL A 123 -1.38 -0.02 10.61
CA VAL A 123 -0.77 0.91 9.66
C VAL A 123 0.61 0.38 9.28
N TYR A 124 0.85 0.25 7.99
CA TYR A 124 2.13 -0.13 7.40
C TYR A 124 2.78 1.10 6.77
N LEU A 125 3.99 1.42 7.23
CA LEU A 125 4.77 2.54 6.71
C LEU A 125 5.83 2.02 5.75
N MET A 126 5.56 2.18 4.46
CA MET A 126 6.45 1.87 3.35
C MET A 126 7.29 3.10 3.00
N LEU A 127 7.99 3.60 4.01
CA LEU A 127 8.78 4.82 3.94
C LEU A 127 10.25 4.50 3.73
N GLU A 128 10.91 5.37 2.98
CA GLU A 128 12.35 5.53 3.09
C GLU A 128 12.62 6.62 4.13
N PRO A 129 13.63 6.45 4.99
CA PRO A 129 14.04 7.54 5.88
C PRO A 129 14.41 8.74 5.02
N SER A 130 13.67 9.84 5.11
CA SER A 130 14.17 11.15 4.65
C SER A 130 15.48 11.42 5.38
N LYS A 131 16.47 11.97 4.66
CA LYS A 131 17.80 12.29 5.21
C LYS A 131 17.74 12.85 6.63
#